data_AF-A0A8J6E820-F1
#
_entry.id   AF-A0A8J6E820-F1
#
_cell.length_a   1.000
_cell.length_b   1.000
_cell.length_c   1.000
_cell.angle_alpha   90.00
_cell.angle_beta   90.00
_cell.angle_gamma   90.00
#
_symmetry.space_group_name_H-M   'P 1'
#
loop_
_entity.id
_entity.type
_entity.pdbx_description
1 polymer ?
#
loop_
_entity_poly.entity_id
_entity_poly.type
_entity_poly.pdbx_seq_one_letter_code
_entity_poly.pdbx_strand_id
1 'polypeptide(L)'
;IPSNTNDDMCTSDSECAPKAKCCKTNRGNTCWPSVGEKKGVCPLPKMECYKLQRSFCNSDTGCPLRDKCCADDCRKTCKTPMKEH
;
A
#
# COMPACT_ATOMS: atom_id res chain seq x y z
N ILE A 1 27.63 -11.56 -25.06
CA ILE A 1 26.58 -12.14 -24.18
C ILE A 1 25.72 -10.96 -23.70
N PRO A 2 24.46 -10.79 -24.13
CA PRO A 2 23.64 -9.71 -23.62
C PRO A 2 23.13 -10.13 -22.24
N SER A 3 23.64 -9.50 -21.18
CA SER A 3 23.11 -9.66 -19.83
C SER A 3 21.76 -8.94 -19.73
N ASN A 4 20.71 -9.56 -20.25
CA ASN A 4 19.34 -9.16 -19.97
C ASN A 4 19.01 -9.61 -18.55
N THR A 5 19.36 -8.78 -17.57
CA THR A 5 19.07 -9.05 -16.15
C THR A 5 17.90 -8.16 -15.75
N ASN A 6 16.69 -8.56 -16.15
CA ASN A 6 15.54 -8.25 -15.30
C ASN A 6 15.69 -9.17 -14.08
N ASP A 7 16.39 -8.69 -13.05
CA ASP A 7 16.56 -9.32 -11.73
C ASP A 7 15.24 -9.18 -10.93
N ASP A 8 14.14 -9.56 -11.57
CA ASP A 8 12.80 -9.50 -11.00
C ASP A 8 12.63 -10.72 -10.09
N MET A 9 12.84 -10.52 -8.79
CA MET A 9 12.70 -11.54 -7.74
C MET A 9 11.24 -11.89 -7.44
N CYS A 10 10.30 -11.10 -7.97
CA CYS A 10 8.87 -11.33 -7.91
C CYS A 10 8.19 -10.62 -9.09
N THR A 11 6.99 -11.06 -9.44
CA THR A 11 6.10 -10.39 -10.39
C THR A 11 4.77 -9.99 -9.74
N SER A 12 4.41 -10.61 -8.61
CA SER A 12 3.21 -10.37 -7.85
C SER A 12 3.44 -10.49 -6.34
N ASP A 13 2.59 -9.84 -5.53
CA ASP A 13 2.60 -9.91 -4.07
C ASP A 13 2.45 -11.37 -3.55
N SER A 14 1.79 -12.24 -4.31
CA SER A 14 1.57 -13.64 -3.95
C SER A 14 2.85 -14.48 -3.88
N GLU A 15 3.91 -14.03 -4.54
CA GLU A 15 5.23 -14.69 -4.53
C GLU A 15 6.06 -14.26 -3.31
N CYS A 16 5.61 -13.21 -2.60
CA CYS A 16 6.28 -12.67 -1.45
C CYS A 16 5.82 -13.33 -0.15
N ALA A 17 6.65 -13.23 0.88
CA ALA A 17 6.28 -13.65 2.23
C ALA A 17 4.99 -12.94 2.71
N PRO A 18 4.24 -13.53 3.66
CA PRO A 18 3.06 -12.88 4.23
C PRO A 18 3.39 -11.47 4.73
N LYS A 19 2.61 -10.46 4.31
CA LYS A 19 2.88 -9.03 4.57
C LYS A 19 4.16 -8.50 3.93
N ALA A 20 4.53 -9.03 2.78
CA ALA A 20 5.46 -8.42 1.86
C ALA A 20 4.78 -8.23 0.51
N LYS A 21 5.16 -7.18 -0.20
CA LYS A 21 4.62 -6.84 -1.51
C LYS A 21 5.72 -6.76 -2.54
N CYS A 22 5.39 -7.11 -3.77
CA CYS A 22 6.30 -7.03 -4.88
C CYS A 22 6.40 -5.59 -5.36
N CYS A 23 7.56 -4.97 -5.14
CA CYS A 23 7.78 -3.55 -5.43
C CYS A 23 8.84 -3.37 -6.51
N LYS A 24 8.58 -2.51 -7.49
CA LYS A 24 9.55 -2.19 -8.55
C LYS A 24 10.68 -1.32 -8.00
N THR A 25 11.92 -1.80 -8.10
CA THR A 25 13.13 -1.06 -7.73
C THR A 25 13.94 -0.69 -8.98
N ASN A 26 15.05 0.03 -8.79
CA ASN A 26 15.99 0.36 -9.86
C ASN A 26 16.74 -0.86 -10.43
N ARG A 27 16.74 -2.00 -9.73
CA ARG A 27 17.39 -3.25 -10.16
C ARG A 27 16.43 -4.30 -10.70
N GLY A 28 15.14 -4.13 -10.45
CA GLY A 28 14.11 -5.14 -10.70
C GLY A 28 13.04 -5.12 -9.62
N ASN A 29 12.00 -5.91 -9.79
CA ASN A 29 10.96 -6.15 -8.82
C ASN A 29 11.51 -6.96 -7.66
N THR A 30 11.24 -6.54 -6.43
CA THR A 30 11.72 -7.20 -5.22
C THR A 30 10.64 -7.19 -4.16
N CYS A 31 10.52 -8.29 -3.42
CA CYS A 31 9.63 -8.39 -2.27
C CYS A 31 10.12 -7.47 -1.14
N TRP A 32 9.28 -6.52 -0.75
CA TRP A 32 9.56 -5.61 0.36
C TRP A 32 8.52 -5.80 1.47
N PRO A 33 8.93 -5.81 2.76
CA PRO A 33 7.98 -5.88 3.86
C PRO A 33 6.97 -4.73 3.76
N SER A 34 5.67 -5.04 3.85
CA SER A 34 4.64 -4.01 3.95
C SER A 34 4.63 -3.45 5.38
N VAL A 35 5.57 -2.53 5.62
CA VAL A 35 5.69 -1.83 6.89
C VAL A 35 4.47 -0.94 7.07
N GLY A 36 3.69 -1.23 8.11
CA GLY A 36 2.59 -0.38 8.53
C GLY A 36 1.27 -0.64 7.83
N GLU A 37 1.00 -1.87 7.38
CA GLU A 37 -0.37 -2.32 7.10
C GLU A 37 -1.04 -2.84 8.38
N LYS A 38 -2.09 -2.15 8.83
CA LYS A 38 -2.99 -2.66 9.87
C LYS A 38 -4.04 -3.57 9.25
N LYS A 39 -4.53 -4.53 10.05
CA LYS A 39 -5.59 -5.47 9.64
C LYS A 39 -6.85 -4.71 9.23
N GLY A 40 -7.54 -5.21 8.20
CA GLY A 40 -8.76 -4.62 7.69
C GLY A 40 -8.55 -3.84 6.39
N VAL A 41 -9.64 -3.49 5.69
CA VAL A 41 -9.63 -2.76 4.42
C VAL A 41 -10.17 -1.35 4.62
N CYS A 42 -9.73 -0.44 3.76
CA CYS A 42 -10.28 0.91 3.72
C CYS A 42 -11.73 0.88 3.21
N PRO A 43 -12.64 1.67 3.80
CA PRO A 43 -13.95 1.88 3.22
C PRO A 43 -13.83 2.51 1.82
N LEU A 44 -14.80 2.21 0.94
CA LEU A 44 -14.82 2.79 -0.40
C LEU A 44 -14.92 4.33 -0.32
N PRO A 45 -14.12 5.06 -1.11
CA PRO A 45 -14.23 6.51 -1.18
C PRO A 45 -15.59 6.90 -1.77
N LYS A 46 -16.18 7.98 -1.26
CA LYS A 46 -17.51 8.45 -1.69
C LYS A 46 -17.48 9.24 -2.99
N MET A 47 -16.31 9.65 -3.45
CA MET A 47 -16.13 10.49 -4.63
C MET A 47 -14.78 10.24 -5.29
N GLU A 48 -14.77 10.37 -6.62
CA GLU A 48 -13.56 10.40 -7.43
C GLU A 48 -12.94 11.80 -7.39
N CYS A 49 -11.62 11.85 -7.33
CA CYS A 49 -10.89 13.08 -7.06
C CYS A 49 -9.96 13.48 -8.20
N TYR A 50 -10.16 14.70 -8.72
CA TYR A 50 -9.33 15.26 -9.79
C TYR A 50 -8.02 15.90 -9.31
N LYS A 51 -7.92 16.26 -8.02
CA LYS A 51 -6.70 16.81 -7.41
C LYS A 51 -6.53 16.32 -5.97
N LEU A 52 -5.32 15.85 -5.63
CA LEU A 52 -4.96 15.53 -4.25
C LEU A 52 -4.85 16.78 -3.38
N GLN A 53 -5.43 16.70 -2.19
CA GLN A 53 -5.32 17.65 -1.09
C GLN A 53 -4.24 17.19 -0.09
N ARG A 54 -3.88 18.06 0.86
CA ARG A 54 -2.95 17.70 1.94
C ARG A 54 -3.52 16.55 2.78
N SER A 55 -2.75 15.47 2.89
CA SER A 55 -3.07 14.29 3.69
C SER A 55 -2.79 14.52 5.18
N PHE A 56 -3.62 13.92 6.04
CA PHE A 56 -3.42 13.91 7.50
C PHE A 56 -2.56 12.75 7.99
N CYS A 57 -2.42 11.71 7.18
CA CYS A 57 -1.59 10.55 7.43
C CYS A 57 -0.90 10.11 6.12
N ASN A 58 0.19 9.34 6.22
CA ASN A 58 0.88 8.79 5.05
C ASN A 58 0.74 7.26 4.92
N SER A 59 0.65 6.57 6.06
CA SER A 59 0.57 5.11 6.23
C SER A 59 -0.26 4.77 7.47
N ASP A 60 -0.70 3.52 7.65
CA ASP A 60 -1.52 3.15 8.81
C ASP A 60 -0.78 3.34 10.14
N THR A 61 0.56 3.25 10.14
CA THR A 61 1.39 3.59 11.32
C THR A 61 1.24 5.03 11.78
N GLY A 62 0.86 5.96 10.88
CA GLY A 62 0.54 7.34 11.23
C GLY A 62 -0.84 7.52 11.84
N CYS A 63 -1.66 6.47 11.91
CA CYS A 63 -2.98 6.50 12.48
C CYS A 63 -3.00 5.87 13.89
N PRO A 64 -3.89 6.31 14.79
CA PRO A 64 -4.02 5.74 16.12
C PRO A 64 -4.59 4.31 16.06
N LEU A 65 -4.31 3.51 17.09
CA LEU A 65 -4.96 2.22 17.34
C LEU A 65 -5.00 1.30 16.10
N ARG A 66 -6.20 0.87 15.69
CA ARG A 66 -6.45 0.02 14.52
C ARG A 66 -6.76 0.78 13.23
N ASP A 67 -6.80 2.11 13.27
CA ASP A 67 -7.25 2.91 12.14
C ASP A 67 -6.24 2.89 11.00
N LYS A 68 -6.75 2.81 9.78
CA LYS A 68 -5.95 2.78 8.56
C LYS A 68 -5.90 4.15 7.90
N CYS A 69 -4.81 4.43 7.20
CA CYS A 69 -4.65 5.66 6.45
C CYS A 69 -5.24 5.51 5.06
N CYS A 70 -6.50 5.91 4.91
CA CYS A 70 -7.32 5.65 3.73
C CYS A 70 -7.52 6.90 2.88
N ALA A 71 -7.66 6.71 1.57
CA ALA A 71 -8.09 7.77 0.67
C ALA A 71 -9.58 8.07 0.90
N ASP A 72 -9.89 9.33 1.21
CA ASP A 72 -11.23 9.84 1.48
C ASP A 72 -11.26 11.32 1.12
N ASP A 73 -12.27 11.79 0.38
CA ASP A 73 -12.43 13.21 -0.01
C ASP A 73 -11.11 13.89 -0.41
N CYS A 74 -10.46 13.32 -1.42
CA CYS A 74 -9.25 13.80 -2.09
C CYS A 74 -8.01 13.91 -1.21
N ARG A 75 -8.01 13.31 -0.02
CA ARG A 75 -6.86 13.28 0.88
C ARG A 75 -6.71 11.90 1.52
N LYS A 76 -5.63 11.68 2.26
CA LYS A 76 -5.56 10.53 3.17
C LYS A 76 -5.96 10.94 4.59
N THR A 77 -6.84 10.16 5.20
CA THR A 77 -7.32 10.34 6.57
C THR A 77 -7.37 9.01 7.31
N CYS A 78 -7.30 9.06 8.64
CA CYS A 78 -7.45 7.87 9.46
C CYS A 78 -8.92 7.43 9.50
N LYS A 79 -9.18 6.19 9.10
CA LYS A 79 -10.51 5.58 9.08
C LYS A 79 -10.50 4.25 9.82
N THR A 80 -11.60 3.97 10.50
CA THR A 80 -11.87 2.64 11.03
C THR A 80 -11.91 1.64 9.88
N PRO A 81 -11.12 0.55 9.94
CA PRO A 81 -11.13 -0.45 8.89
C PRO A 81 -12.41 -1.27 8.86
N MET A 82 -12.78 -1.74 7.67
CA MET A 82 -13.79 -2.80 7.49
C MET A 82 -13.13 -4.18 7.61
N LYS A 83 -13.92 -5.23 7.87
CA LYS A 83 -13.42 -6.60 7.89
C LYS A 83 -13.07 -7.06 6.47
N GLU A 84 -11.94 -7.75 6.34
CA GLU A 84 -11.63 -8.54 5.14
C GLU A 84 -12.72 -9.61 4.97
N HIS A 85 -13.25 -9.79 3.75
CA HIS A 85 -14.16 -10.87 3.42
C HIS A 85 -13.40 -12.10 2.95
#